data_AF-A0A1A8R739-F1
#
_entry.id   AF-A0A1A8R739-F1
#
_cell.length_a   1.000
_cell.length_b   1.000
_cell.length_c   1.000
_cell.angle_alpha   90.00
_cell.angle_beta   90.00
_cell.angle_gamma   90.00
#
_symmetry.space_group_name_H-M   'P 1'
#
loop_
_entity.id
_entity.type
_entity.pdbx_description
1 polymer ?
#
loop_
_entity_poly.entity_id
_entity_poly.type
_entity_poly.pdbx_seq_one_letter_code
_entity_poly.pdbx_strand_id
1 'polypeptide(L)'
;VLNELNWTEALEDVFKRNREDDPTLLWQVFGSATGLARYYPASPWMDARKTPSKIDLYDVRRRPWYIQGAASPKDMLILVDASGSVSGLTLKLIRTSVSEMLETLSDDDFVNVVSFNT
;
A
#
# COMPACT_ATOMS: atom_id res chain seq x y z
N VAL A 1 10.75 13.74 -1.78
CA VAL A 1 9.45 14.18 -2.32
C VAL A 1 9.60 15.21 -3.44
N LEU A 2 10.32 16.33 -3.24
CA LEU A 2 10.44 17.37 -4.29
C LEU A 2 11.06 16.85 -5.60
N ASN A 3 12.11 16.04 -5.49
CA ASN A 3 12.75 15.44 -6.66
C ASN A 3 11.80 14.50 -7.42
N GLU A 4 10.98 13.74 -6.68
CA GLU A 4 9.96 12.85 -7.25
C GLU A 4 8.93 13.64 -8.03
N LEU A 5 8.42 14.73 -7.47
CA LEU A 5 7.49 15.62 -8.17
C LEU A 5 8.08 16.14 -9.49
N ASN A 6 9.35 16.54 -9.47
CA ASN A 6 10.01 17.12 -10.64
C ASN A 6 10.19 16.08 -11.77
N TRP A 7 10.72 14.90 -11.48
CA TRP A 7 10.95 13.91 -12.55
C TRP A 7 9.66 13.23 -13.01
N THR A 8 8.69 13.02 -12.11
CA THR A 8 7.39 12.41 -12.46
C THR A 8 6.47 13.34 -13.25
N GLU A 9 6.81 14.64 -13.39
CA GLU A 9 6.08 15.58 -14.23
C GLU A 9 6.04 15.14 -15.69
N ALA A 10 7.14 14.55 -16.19
CA ALA A 10 7.22 14.04 -17.57
C ALA A 10 6.20 12.93 -17.89
N LEU A 11 5.62 12.28 -16.87
CA LEU A 11 4.57 11.27 -17.07
C LEU A 11 3.25 11.88 -17.55
N GLU A 12 3.00 13.15 -17.28
CA GLU A 12 1.74 13.81 -17.64
C GLU A 12 1.50 13.83 -19.15
N ASP A 13 2.55 14.11 -19.94
CA ASP A 13 2.47 14.11 -21.40
C ASP A 13 2.20 12.71 -21.97
N VAL A 14 2.67 11.67 -21.28
CA VAL A 14 2.39 10.27 -21.65
C VAL A 14 0.94 9.93 -21.31
N PHE A 15 0.46 10.32 -20.12
CA PHE A 15 -0.92 10.06 -19.72
C PHE A 15 -1.95 10.75 -20.61
N LYS A 16 -1.67 12.00 -21.03
CA LYS A 16 -2.50 12.74 -22.00
C LYS A 16 -2.58 11.98 -23.33
N ARG A 17 -1.43 11.60 -23.89
CA ARG A 17 -1.37 10.84 -25.15
C ARG A 17 -2.14 9.53 -25.08
N ASN A 18 -1.97 8.74 -24.02
CA ASN A 18 -2.72 7.49 -23.85
C ASN A 18 -4.24 7.70 -23.84
N ARG A 19 -4.72 8.83 -23.29
CA ARG A 19 -6.14 9.18 -23.24
C ARG A 19 -6.66 9.71 -24.57
N GLU A 20 -5.82 10.40 -25.33
CA GLU A 20 -6.10 10.86 -26.71
C GLU A 20 -6.22 9.66 -27.66
N ASP A 21 -5.32 8.68 -27.51
CA ASP A 21 -5.31 7.44 -28.29
C ASP A 21 -6.50 6.53 -27.93
N ASP A 22 -6.84 6.43 -26.63
CA ASP A 22 -8.00 5.67 -26.16
C ASP A 22 -8.90 6.49 -25.20
N PRO A 23 -10.01 7.05 -25.73
CA PRO A 23 -11.02 7.77 -24.96
C PRO A 23 -11.84 6.91 -23.99
N THR A 24 -11.66 5.60 -23.94
CA THR A 24 -12.32 4.68 -22.98
C THR A 24 -11.44 4.36 -21.77
N LEU A 25 -10.15 4.72 -21.82
CA LEU A 25 -9.17 4.43 -20.78
C LEU A 25 -9.53 5.13 -19.45
N LEU A 26 -9.60 4.37 -18.35
CA LEU A 26 -9.95 4.87 -17.02
C LEU A 26 -8.76 5.63 -16.38
N TRP A 27 -8.66 5.59 -15.05
CA TRP A 27 -7.58 6.22 -14.30
C TRP A 27 -6.22 5.60 -14.65
N GLN A 28 -5.27 6.46 -14.98
CA GLN A 28 -3.87 6.12 -15.07
C GLN A 28 -3.20 6.50 -13.76
N VAL A 29 -2.41 5.59 -13.19
CA VAL A 29 -1.77 5.79 -11.88
C VAL A 29 -0.29 5.45 -11.94
N PHE A 30 0.51 6.27 -11.27
CA PHE A 30 1.90 5.98 -10.94
C PHE A 30 2.07 6.05 -9.42
N GLY A 31 2.59 4.98 -8.82
CA GLY A 31 2.98 4.95 -7.41
C GLY A 31 4.50 4.94 -7.28
N SER A 32 5.06 5.92 -6.56
CA SER A 32 6.48 5.98 -6.22
C SER A 32 6.78 5.16 -4.97
N ALA A 33 7.99 4.60 -4.90
CA ALA A 33 8.53 3.97 -3.69
C ALA A 33 8.62 4.94 -2.49
N THR A 34 8.61 6.25 -2.76
CA THR A 34 8.57 7.30 -1.71
C THR A 34 7.18 7.50 -1.09
N GLY A 35 6.15 6.82 -1.60
CA GLY A 35 4.76 6.96 -1.15
C GLY A 35 3.95 8.00 -1.93
N LEU A 36 4.60 8.75 -2.83
CA LEU A 36 3.93 9.70 -3.72
C LEU A 36 3.16 8.96 -4.82
N ALA A 37 1.93 9.39 -5.11
CA ALA A 37 1.14 8.86 -6.22
C ALA A 37 0.69 9.98 -7.16
N ARG A 38 0.70 9.71 -8.47
CA ARG A 38 0.11 10.58 -9.50
C ARG A 38 -1.05 9.86 -10.18
N TYR A 39 -2.13 10.60 -10.41
CA TYR A 39 -3.33 10.11 -11.09
C TYR A 39 -3.66 11.00 -12.27
N TYR A 40 -4.11 10.39 -13.36
CA TYR A 40 -4.64 11.09 -14.53
C TYR A 40 -5.96 10.43 -15.00
N PRO A 41 -7.01 11.21 -15.30
CA PRO A 41 -7.10 12.66 -15.14
C PRO A 41 -7.05 13.10 -13.67
N ALA A 42 -6.78 14.38 -13.41
CA ALA A 42 -6.78 14.90 -12.05
C ALA A 42 -8.21 14.98 -11.50
N SER A 43 -8.42 14.48 -10.28
CA SER A 43 -9.68 14.61 -9.54
C SER A 43 -9.38 15.00 -8.10
N PRO A 44 -10.24 15.79 -7.44
CA PRO A 44 -10.16 15.99 -6.00
C PRO A 44 -10.13 14.64 -5.28
N TRP A 45 -9.12 14.45 -4.44
CA TRP A 45 -8.89 13.20 -3.71
C TRP A 45 -10.00 12.88 -2.70
N MET A 46 -10.50 13.93 -2.02
CA MET A 46 -11.63 13.85 -1.11
C MET A 46 -12.62 14.96 -1.48
N ASP A 47 -13.90 14.61 -1.56
CA ASP A 47 -14.96 15.61 -1.70
C ASP A 47 -15.14 16.29 -0.34
N ALA A 48 -14.65 17.53 -0.23
CA ALA A 48 -14.73 18.34 0.99
C ALA A 48 -16.18 18.46 1.53
N ARG A 49 -17.20 18.21 0.68
CA ARG A 49 -18.62 18.22 1.06
C ARG A 49 -19.09 16.93 1.74
N LYS A 50 -18.39 15.80 1.56
CA LYS A 50 -18.80 14.47 2.05
C LYS A 50 -18.01 13.98 3.25
N THR A 51 -16.79 14.47 3.46
CA THR A 51 -15.91 14.00 4.54
C THR A 51 -15.14 15.14 5.19
N PRO A 52 -15.78 16.02 6.00
CA PRO A 52 -15.10 17.14 6.65
C PRO A 52 -14.15 16.71 7.77
N SER A 53 -14.30 15.50 8.32
CA SER A 53 -13.59 15.05 9.53
C SER A 53 -12.91 13.68 9.42
N LYS A 54 -12.87 13.08 8.22
CA LYS A 54 -12.25 11.77 8.02
C LYS A 54 -10.79 11.95 7.60
N ILE A 55 -9.86 11.65 8.51
CA ILE A 55 -8.43 11.58 8.21
C ILE A 55 -8.21 10.42 7.25
N ASP A 56 -7.54 10.69 6.14
CA ASP A 56 -7.16 9.66 5.19
C ASP A 56 -5.80 9.06 5.55
N LEU A 57 -5.75 7.73 5.59
CA LEU A 57 -4.55 6.93 5.87
C LEU A 57 -4.06 6.22 4.59
N TYR A 58 -4.40 6.77 3.43
CA TYR A 58 -4.00 6.21 2.16
C TYR A 58 -2.48 6.25 1.97
N ASP A 59 -1.91 5.07 1.70
CA ASP A 59 -0.54 4.89 1.25
C ASP A 59 -0.56 4.00 0.00
N VAL A 60 0.05 4.49 -1.08
CA VAL A 60 0.10 3.81 -2.38
C VAL A 60 0.84 2.47 -2.31
N ARG A 61 1.82 2.35 -1.42
CA ARG A 61 2.68 1.16 -1.28
C ARG A 61 1.97 0.02 -0.56
N ARG A 62 0.90 0.33 0.17
CA ARG A 62 0.03 -0.65 0.84
C ARG A 62 -1.13 -1.11 -0.04
N ARG A 63 -1.18 -0.70 -1.31
CA ARG A 63 -2.27 -1.09 -2.20
C ARG A 63 -2.00 -2.44 -2.85
N PRO A 64 -3.00 -3.34 -2.95
CA PRO A 64 -2.81 -4.66 -3.56
C PRO A 64 -2.19 -4.61 -4.97
N TRP A 65 -2.67 -3.70 -5.82
CA TRP A 65 -2.14 -3.52 -7.18
C TRP A 65 -0.67 -3.11 -7.20
N TYR A 66 -0.20 -2.36 -6.19
CA TYR A 66 1.20 -1.96 -6.07
C TYR A 66 2.04 -3.14 -5.59
N ILE A 67 1.56 -3.86 -4.56
CA ILE A 67 2.26 -5.00 -3.96
C ILE A 67 2.46 -6.12 -4.99
N GLN A 68 1.41 -6.46 -5.74
CA GLN A 68 1.46 -7.48 -6.80
C GLN A 68 2.43 -7.14 -7.95
N GLY A 69 2.59 -5.85 -8.26
CA GLY A 69 3.57 -5.41 -9.25
C GLY A 69 4.99 -5.28 -8.72
N ALA A 70 5.15 -5.03 -7.41
CA ALA A 70 6.44 -4.82 -6.77
C ALA A 70 7.13 -6.12 -6.33
N ALA A 71 6.38 -7.18 -6.05
CA ALA A 71 6.91 -8.44 -5.56
C ALA A 71 6.22 -9.64 -6.21
N SER A 72 6.97 -10.72 -6.40
CA SER A 72 6.41 -12.02 -6.79
C SER A 72 5.69 -12.68 -5.61
N PRO A 73 4.75 -13.60 -5.86
CA PRO A 73 4.13 -14.44 -4.83
C PRO A 73 5.19 -15.11 -3.95
N LYS A 74 4.94 -15.15 -2.64
CA LYS A 74 5.88 -15.65 -1.63
C LYS A 74 5.20 -16.54 -0.59
N ASP A 75 5.96 -17.52 -0.11
CA ASP A 75 5.57 -18.37 1.01
C ASP A 75 6.23 -17.86 2.30
N MET A 76 5.43 -17.49 3.31
CA MET A 76 5.90 -16.86 4.55
C MET A 76 5.55 -17.72 5.78
N LEU A 77 6.49 -17.84 6.72
CA LEU A 77 6.25 -18.43 8.04
C LEU A 77 6.54 -17.38 9.12
N ILE A 78 5.53 -17.03 9.91
CA ILE A 78 5.64 -16.09 11.02
C ILE A 78 5.78 -16.88 12.32
N LEU A 79 6.90 -16.72 13.03
CA LEU A 79 7.12 -17.30 14.35
C LEU A 79 6.86 -16.26 15.43
N VAL A 80 5.95 -16.56 16.37
CA VAL A 80 5.53 -15.67 17.45
C VAL A 80 6.02 -16.23 18.79
N ASP A 81 6.87 -15.48 19.49
CA ASP A 81 7.25 -15.79 20.87
C ASP A 81 6.06 -15.52 21.81
N ALA A 82 5.65 -16.54 22.56
CA ALA A 82 4.60 -16.50 23.58
C ALA A 82 5.14 -16.83 24.98
N SER A 83 6.45 -16.70 25.20
CA SER A 83 7.10 -16.85 26.51
C SER A 83 6.62 -15.81 27.51
N GLY A 84 6.79 -16.07 28.81
CA GLY A 84 6.37 -15.11 29.86
C GLY A 84 7.02 -13.72 29.75
N SER A 85 8.14 -13.61 29.01
CA SER A 85 8.86 -12.36 28.75
C SER A 85 8.10 -11.37 27.88
N VAL A 86 7.17 -11.84 27.03
CA VAL A 86 6.39 -10.97 26.12
C VAL A 86 5.08 -10.46 26.74
N SER A 87 4.89 -10.57 28.05
CA SER A 87 3.62 -10.23 28.70
C SER A 87 3.22 -8.74 28.60
N GLY A 88 1.91 -8.48 28.57
CA GLY A 88 1.35 -7.13 28.61
C GLY A 88 1.46 -6.37 27.29
N LEU A 89 2.19 -5.24 27.29
CA LEU A 89 2.29 -4.32 26.15
C LEU A 89 3.00 -4.97 24.95
N THR A 90 4.03 -5.77 25.20
CA THR A 90 4.82 -6.42 24.15
C THR A 90 3.99 -7.40 23.33
N LEU A 91 3.17 -8.25 23.98
CA LEU A 91 2.25 -9.14 23.28
C LEU A 91 1.22 -8.37 22.43
N LYS A 92 0.72 -7.24 22.94
CA LYS A 92 -0.21 -6.38 22.19
C LYS A 92 0.45 -5.81 20.94
N LEU A 93 1.70 -5.33 21.05
CA LEU A 93 2.47 -4.82 19.91
C LEU A 93 2.76 -5.92 18.89
N ILE A 94 3.21 -7.10 19.34
CA ILE A 94 3.45 -8.25 18.46
C ILE A 94 2.18 -8.61 17.70
N ARG A 95 1.04 -8.70 18.38
CA ARG A 95 -0.24 -9.00 17.73
C ARG A 95 -0.61 -7.96 16.68
N THR A 96 -0.47 -6.67 16.99
CA THR A 96 -0.73 -5.59 16.02
C THR A 96 0.23 -5.68 14.84
N SER A 97 1.52 -5.89 15.06
CA SER A 97 2.52 -6.02 14.01
C SER A 97 2.24 -7.22 13.09
N VAL A 98 1.87 -8.38 13.64
CA VAL A 98 1.49 -9.55 12.83
C VAL A 98 0.26 -9.23 12.00
N SER A 99 -0.76 -8.58 12.56
CA SER A 99 -1.93 -8.14 11.78
C SER A 99 -1.56 -7.20 10.64
N GLU A 100 -0.75 -6.18 10.90
CA GLU A 100 -0.29 -5.23 9.87
C GLU A 100 0.57 -5.92 8.79
N MET A 101 1.36 -6.92 9.15
CA MET A 101 2.11 -7.72 8.18
C MET A 101 1.18 -8.55 7.29
N LEU A 102 0.14 -9.17 7.86
CA LEU A 102 -0.84 -9.94 7.10
C LEU A 102 -1.61 -9.06 6.09
N GLU A 103 -1.84 -7.78 6.41
CA GLU A 103 -2.46 -6.83 5.47
C GLU A 103 -1.59 -6.53 4.23
N THR A 104 -0.29 -6.84 4.26
CA THR A 104 0.61 -6.68 3.10
C THR A 104 0.66 -7.90 2.19
N LEU A 105 0.00 -8.99 2.56
CA LEU A 105 -0.04 -10.20 1.76
C LEU A 105 -1.17 -10.12 0.73
N SER A 106 -0.91 -10.69 -0.45
CA SER A 106 -1.89 -10.82 -1.52
C SER A 106 -2.52 -12.23 -1.53
N ASP A 107 -3.57 -12.42 -2.33
CA ASP A 107 -4.26 -13.71 -2.44
C ASP A 107 -3.36 -14.84 -2.97
N ASP A 108 -2.27 -14.49 -3.66
CA ASP A 108 -1.29 -15.44 -4.20
C ASP A 108 -0.18 -15.77 -3.19
N ASP A 109 -0.11 -15.09 -2.05
CA ASP A 109 0.87 -15.34 -1.00
C ASP A 109 0.37 -16.39 -0.01
N PHE A 110 1.18 -17.43 0.26
CA PHE A 110 0.88 -18.39 1.31
C PHE A 110 1.54 -17.96 2.62
N VAL A 111 0.80 -18.05 3.73
CA VAL A 111 1.31 -17.71 5.05
C VAL A 111 0.90 -18.75 6.09
N ASN A 112 1.81 -19.04 7.01
CA ASN A 112 1.51 -19.79 8.22
C ASN A 112 2.04 -19.04 9.46
N VAL A 113 1.32 -19.11 10.57
CA VAL A 113 1.68 -18.44 11.83
C VAL A 113 1.80 -19.48 12.92
N VAL A 114 2.99 -19.57 13.52
CA VAL A 114 3.31 -20.56 14.57
C VAL A 114 3.76 -19.82 15.82
N SER A 115 3.16 -20.14 16.96
CA SER A 115 3.60 -19.63 18.26
C SER A 115 4.45 -20.65 19.00
N PHE A 116 5.48 -20.19 19.70
CA PHE A 116 6.29 -21.04 20.60
C PHE A 116 6.31 -20.46 22.02
N ASN A 117 6.26 -21.34 23.01
CA ASN A 117 6.58 -21.02 24.40
C ASN A 117 7.49 -22.11 24.97
N THR A 118 8.23 -21.79 26.02
CA THR A 118 9.02 -22.75 26.79
C THR A 118 8.66 -22.59 28.25
#